data_AF-A0A7S1T1H2-F1
#
_entry.id   AF-A0A7S1T1H2-F1
#
_cell.length_a   1.000
_cell.length_b   1.000
_cell.length_c   1.000
_cell.angle_alpha   90.00
_cell.angle_beta   90.00
_cell.angle_gamma   90.00
#
_symmetry.space_group_name_H-M   'P 1'
#
loop_
_entity.id
_entity.type
_entity.pdbx_description
1 polymer ?
#
loop_
_entity_poly.entity_id
_entity_poly.type
_entity_poly.pdbx_seq_one_letter_code
_entity_poly.pdbx_strand_id
1 'polypeptide(L)'
;AEGNAEQWVELNVIAAFIRMRAILKTTATSPDAVSEQTVSDLAEALRKGSTALTVSEDGTKVKRKTPLGDVEAALVAADKRTIFAAPFPYNATMEQLTAFFERQGPVACVRLRRHLESKDFRGSVFVEFGSEETADKVRAMELEYEGAPIRMTPKSEFVEQKVAERHARTNSPYKK
;
A
#
# COMPACT_ATOMS: atom_id res chain seq x y z
N ALA A 1 11.88 -21.51 8.22
CA ALA A 1 11.58 -20.43 9.19
C ALA A 1 10.39 -20.90 9.99
N GLU A 2 10.64 -21.35 11.21
CA GLU A 2 9.60 -21.81 12.13
C GLU A 2 8.68 -20.62 12.42
N GLY A 3 7.44 -20.71 11.94
CA GLY A 3 6.45 -19.68 12.15
C GLY A 3 6.17 -19.55 13.64
N ASN A 4 6.26 -18.33 14.17
CA ASN A 4 5.87 -18.01 15.54
C ASN A 4 4.48 -18.60 15.83
N ALA A 5 4.41 -19.61 16.70
CA ALA A 5 3.24 -20.47 16.91
C ALA A 5 1.97 -19.70 17.30
N GLU A 6 2.11 -18.46 17.77
CA GLU A 6 0.98 -17.61 18.18
C GLU A 6 0.82 -16.31 17.37
N GLN A 7 1.69 -16.07 16.38
CA GLN A 7 1.65 -14.90 15.47
C GLN A 7 1.66 -13.52 16.17
N TRP A 8 2.11 -13.45 17.42
CA TRP A 8 2.27 -12.19 18.16
C TRP A 8 3.46 -11.38 17.67
N VAL A 9 3.30 -10.06 17.64
CA VAL A 9 4.36 -9.08 17.33
C VAL A 9 4.40 -8.04 18.44
N GLU A 10 5.60 -7.72 18.93
CA GLU A 10 5.80 -6.70 19.95
C GLU A 10 5.39 -5.31 19.44
N LEU A 11 4.69 -4.54 20.27
CA LEU A 11 4.20 -3.20 19.90
C LEU A 11 5.34 -2.18 19.76
N ASN A 12 6.44 -2.35 20.49
CA ASN A 12 7.61 -1.50 20.33
C ASN A 12 8.26 -1.65 18.94
N VAL A 13 8.24 -2.85 18.36
CA VAL A 13 8.68 -3.09 16.98
C VAL A 13 7.80 -2.34 15.99
N ILE A 14 6.48 -2.38 16.17
CA ILE A 14 5.53 -1.65 15.33
C ILE A 14 5.72 -0.13 15.48
N ALA A 15 5.91 0.36 16.71
CA ALA A 15 6.12 1.77 17.01
C ALA A 15 7.38 2.34 16.33
N ALA A 16 8.41 1.52 16.17
CA ALA A 16 9.67 1.91 15.51
C ALA A 16 9.57 2.02 13.98
N PHE A 17 8.47 1.57 13.35
CA PHE A 17 8.29 1.67 11.89
C PHE A 17 8.24 3.13 11.44
N ILE A 18 8.89 3.45 10.33
CA ILE A 18 9.08 4.83 9.84
C ILE A 18 7.80 5.67 9.88
N ARG A 19 6.69 5.13 9.36
CA ARG A 19 5.40 5.82 9.34
C ARG A 19 4.70 5.85 10.70
N MET A 20 4.82 4.79 11.50
CA MET A 20 4.27 4.77 12.84
C MET A 20 4.94 5.82 13.72
N ARG A 21 6.26 5.99 13.61
CA ARG A 21 7.01 7.06 14.29
C ARG A 21 6.47 8.44 13.97
N ALA A 22 6.13 8.71 12.70
CA ALA A 22 5.56 9.98 12.28
C ALA A 22 4.17 10.23 12.88
N ILE A 23 3.31 9.19 12.95
CA ILE A 23 1.97 9.27 13.55
C ILE A 23 2.06 9.48 15.06
N LEU A 24 2.93 8.72 15.72
CA LEU A 24 3.15 8.76 17.17
C LEU A 24 4.01 9.95 17.61
N LYS A 25 4.59 10.70 16.65
CA LYS A 25 5.51 11.81 16.88
C LYS A 25 6.70 11.43 17.77
N THR A 26 7.21 10.21 17.60
CA THR A 26 8.37 9.69 18.33
C THR A 26 9.62 9.69 17.45
N THR A 27 10.78 9.91 18.07
CA THR A 27 12.09 9.81 17.43
C THR A 27 12.74 8.43 17.61
N ALA A 28 12.08 7.50 18.32
CA ALA A 28 12.60 6.17 18.60
C ALA A 28 12.79 5.36 17.30
N THR A 29 14.04 5.16 16.87
CA THR A 29 14.34 4.47 15.61
C THR A 29 14.47 2.95 15.74
N SER A 30 14.60 2.44 16.96
CA SER A 30 14.69 1.02 17.29
C SER A 30 13.63 0.63 18.34
N PRO A 31 13.26 -0.66 18.43
CA PRO A 31 12.28 -1.13 19.42
C PRO A 31 12.67 -0.80 20.86
N ASP A 32 13.95 -0.88 21.20
CA ASP A 32 14.46 -0.62 22.57
C ASP A 32 14.40 0.86 22.96
N ALA A 33 14.31 1.76 21.97
CA ALA A 33 14.23 3.20 22.20
C ALA A 33 12.78 3.68 22.41
N VAL A 34 11.79 2.81 22.25
CA VAL A 34 10.37 3.15 22.40
C VAL A 34 10.01 3.17 23.89
N SER A 35 9.43 4.27 24.37
CA SER A 35 9.03 4.39 25.76
C SER A 35 7.85 3.45 26.09
N GLU A 36 7.82 2.96 27.33
CA GLU A 36 6.71 2.13 27.84
C GLU A 36 5.36 2.84 27.71
N GLN A 37 5.34 4.17 27.92
CA GLN A 37 4.13 4.97 27.73
C GLN A 37 3.62 4.89 26.29
N THR A 38 4.50 4.96 25.29
CA THR A 38 4.10 4.85 23.87
C THR A 38 3.47 3.49 23.58
N VAL A 39 4.01 2.43 24.17
CA VAL A 39 3.47 1.07 24.03
C VAL A 39 2.08 0.96 24.67
N SER A 40 1.92 1.52 25.87
CA SER A 40 0.63 1.56 26.58
C SER A 40 -0.45 2.30 25.77
N ASP A 41 -0.13 3.50 25.27
CA ASP A 41 -1.05 4.32 24.48
C ASP A 41 -1.47 3.61 23.19
N LEU A 42 -0.50 2.94 22.52
CA LEU A 42 -0.78 2.10 21.34
C LEU A 42 -1.72 0.94 21.67
N ALA A 43 -1.48 0.22 22.77
CA ALA A 43 -2.30 -0.89 23.21
C ALA A 43 -3.74 -0.43 23.49
N GLU A 44 -3.92 0.70 24.17
CA GLU A 44 -5.23 1.28 24.45
C GLU A 44 -5.96 1.70 23.17
N ALA A 45 -5.27 2.40 22.26
CA ALA A 45 -5.83 2.81 20.97
C ALA A 45 -6.29 1.60 20.14
N LEU A 46 -5.49 0.53 20.10
CA LEU A 46 -5.83 -0.70 19.41
C LEU A 46 -7.05 -1.41 20.02
N ARG A 47 -7.13 -1.48 21.36
CA ARG A 47 -8.28 -2.08 22.05
C ARG A 47 -9.58 -1.32 21.79
N LYS A 48 -9.52 0.01 21.73
CA LYS A 48 -10.71 0.85 21.51
C LYS A 48 -11.16 0.88 20.05
N GLY A 49 -10.21 0.94 19.10
CA GLY A 49 -10.51 1.24 17.70
C GLY A 49 -10.39 0.07 16.72
N SER A 50 -9.73 -1.03 17.07
CA SER A 50 -9.39 -2.06 16.10
C SER A 50 -10.43 -3.19 16.02
N THR A 51 -11.03 -3.34 14.84
CA THR A 51 -11.85 -4.51 14.51
C THR A 51 -11.02 -5.70 14.01
N ALA A 52 -9.78 -5.47 13.55
CA ALA A 52 -8.96 -6.47 12.86
C ALA A 52 -7.79 -7.02 13.71
N LEU A 53 -7.38 -6.32 14.77
CA LEU A 53 -6.23 -6.69 15.61
C LEU A 53 -6.69 -7.00 17.04
N THR A 54 -5.97 -7.91 17.70
CA THR A 54 -6.10 -8.22 19.13
C THR A 54 -4.79 -7.91 19.82
N VAL A 55 -4.88 -7.27 20.99
CA VAL A 55 -3.75 -6.96 21.86
C VAL A 55 -3.65 -8.04 22.94
N SER A 56 -2.43 -8.42 23.33
CA SER A 56 -2.19 -9.37 24.42
C SER A 56 -2.71 -8.84 25.76
N GLU A 57 -2.86 -9.73 26.75
CA GLU A 57 -3.34 -9.37 28.08
C GLU A 57 -2.42 -8.37 28.77
N ASP A 58 -1.11 -8.60 28.69
CA ASP A 58 -0.06 -7.71 29.21
C ASP A 58 0.06 -6.38 28.45
N GLY A 59 -0.61 -6.23 27.30
CA GLY A 59 -0.60 -5.00 26.52
C GLY A 59 0.69 -4.74 25.74
N THR A 60 1.59 -5.72 25.62
CA THR A 60 2.89 -5.52 24.95
C THR A 60 2.90 -6.00 23.50
N LYS A 61 1.99 -6.90 23.12
CA LYS A 61 1.97 -7.55 21.80
C LYS A 61 0.64 -7.36 21.09
N VAL A 62 0.70 -7.47 19.76
CA VAL A 62 -0.46 -7.43 18.88
C VAL A 62 -0.43 -8.60 17.90
N LYS A 63 -1.60 -9.13 17.57
CA LYS A 63 -1.78 -10.10 16.49
C LYS A 63 -3.02 -9.79 15.67
N ARG A 64 -3.11 -10.38 14.48
CA ARG A 64 -4.33 -10.32 13.66
C ARG A 64 -5.40 -11.24 14.26
N LYS A 65 -6.66 -10.78 14.25
CA LYS A 65 -7.83 -11.61 14.62
C LYS A 65 -8.08 -12.68 13.56
N THR A 66 -8.02 -12.29 12.30
CA THR A 66 -8.21 -13.19 11.17
C THR A 66 -6.85 -13.59 10.60
N PRO A 67 -6.56 -14.89 10.48
CA PRO A 67 -5.33 -15.36 9.86
C PRO A 67 -5.26 -14.89 8.41
N LEU A 68 -4.03 -14.79 7.91
CA LEU A 68 -3.81 -14.58 6.48
C LEU A 68 -4.33 -15.79 5.71
N GLY A 69 -5.13 -15.53 4.67
CA GLY A 69 -5.58 -16.55 3.74
C GLY A 69 -4.48 -16.93 2.74
N ASP A 70 -4.89 -17.67 1.71
CA ASP A 70 -4.03 -18.00 0.58
C ASP A 70 -3.53 -16.71 -0.11
N VAL A 71 -2.20 -16.57 -0.19
CA VAL A 71 -1.55 -15.36 -0.71
C VAL A 71 -1.86 -15.18 -2.19
N GLU A 72 -1.89 -16.26 -2.97
CA GLU A 72 -2.03 -16.17 -4.43
C GLU A 72 -3.46 -15.86 -4.82
N ALA A 73 -4.43 -16.47 -4.14
CA ALA A 73 -5.83 -16.09 -4.27
C ALA A 73 -6.05 -14.62 -3.88
N ALA A 74 -5.39 -14.14 -2.81
CA ALA A 74 -5.46 -12.75 -2.38
C ALA A 74 -4.86 -11.79 -3.41
N LEU A 75 -3.72 -12.13 -4.02
CA LEU A 75 -3.08 -11.33 -5.08
C LEU A 75 -3.96 -11.27 -6.34
N VAL A 76 -4.51 -12.40 -6.77
CA VAL A 76 -5.43 -12.45 -7.93
C VAL A 76 -6.67 -11.59 -7.67
N ALA A 77 -7.26 -11.68 -6.47
CA ALA A 77 -8.42 -10.85 -6.11
C ALA A 77 -8.08 -9.35 -6.00
N ALA A 78 -6.90 -9.02 -5.48
CA ALA A 78 -6.42 -7.63 -5.41
C ALA A 78 -6.20 -7.03 -6.80
N ASP A 79 -5.70 -7.82 -7.74
CA ASP A 79 -5.41 -7.36 -9.10
C ASP A 79 -6.67 -6.98 -9.87
N LYS A 80 -7.79 -7.68 -9.67
CA LYS A 80 -9.08 -7.34 -10.28
C LYS A 80 -9.62 -5.98 -9.85
N ARG A 81 -9.37 -5.60 -8.59
CA ARG A 81 -9.76 -4.29 -8.02
C ARG A 81 -8.64 -3.25 -8.04
N THR A 82 -7.57 -3.50 -8.81
CA THR A 82 -6.45 -2.56 -8.95
C THR A 82 -6.44 -1.92 -10.35
N ILE A 83 -6.34 -0.61 -10.40
CA ILE A 83 -6.14 0.15 -11.64
C ILE A 83 -4.72 0.73 -11.71
N PHE A 84 -4.23 0.91 -12.92
CA PHE A 84 -3.10 1.79 -13.24
C PHE A 84 -3.63 3.21 -13.50
N ALA A 85 -2.93 4.24 -13.00
CA ALA A 85 -3.28 5.64 -13.25
C ALA A 85 -2.02 6.49 -13.54
N ALA A 86 -2.10 7.37 -14.54
CA ALA A 86 -1.06 8.33 -14.93
C ALA A 86 -1.62 9.42 -15.89
N PRO A 87 -1.01 10.61 -16.01
CA PRO A 87 0.24 11.06 -15.38
C PRO A 87 0.03 11.78 -14.05
N PHE A 88 1.03 11.74 -13.18
CA PHE A 88 1.08 12.57 -11.98
C PHE A 88 2.40 13.36 -11.92
N PRO A 89 2.41 14.55 -11.29
CA PRO A 89 3.63 15.29 -11.00
C PRO A 89 4.67 14.43 -10.26
N TYR A 90 5.95 14.58 -10.57
CA TYR A 90 7.01 13.76 -9.96
C TYR A 90 7.21 14.02 -8.45
N ASN A 91 6.73 15.15 -7.95
CA ASN A 91 6.70 15.50 -6.52
C ASN A 91 5.42 15.05 -5.80
N ALA A 92 4.44 14.45 -6.50
CA ALA A 92 3.20 14.00 -5.88
C ALA A 92 3.47 12.91 -4.82
N THR A 93 2.87 13.05 -3.64
CA THR A 93 3.06 12.12 -2.52
C THR A 93 2.01 11.02 -2.49
N MET A 94 2.30 9.93 -1.77
CA MET A 94 1.33 8.85 -1.58
C MET A 94 0.07 9.37 -0.89
N GLU A 95 0.22 10.26 0.09
CA GLU A 95 -0.86 10.83 0.87
C GLU A 95 -1.78 11.71 0.00
N GLN A 96 -1.21 12.54 -0.88
CA GLN A 96 -1.98 13.36 -1.82
C GLN A 96 -2.76 12.49 -2.81
N LEU A 97 -2.13 11.45 -3.35
CA LEU A 97 -2.77 10.56 -4.32
C LEU A 97 -3.83 9.67 -3.67
N THR A 98 -3.59 9.18 -2.45
CA THR A 98 -4.61 8.48 -1.64
C THR A 98 -5.82 9.39 -1.43
N ALA A 99 -5.62 10.61 -0.93
CA ALA A 99 -6.72 11.56 -0.69
C ALA A 99 -7.44 12.00 -1.98
N PHE A 100 -6.81 11.89 -3.14
CA PHE A 100 -7.44 12.14 -4.44
C PHE A 100 -8.40 10.99 -4.81
N PHE A 101 -7.94 9.74 -4.73
CA PHE A 101 -8.74 8.58 -5.10
C PHE A 101 -9.82 8.22 -4.07
N GLU A 102 -9.61 8.52 -2.78
CA GLU A 102 -10.60 8.32 -1.71
C GLU A 102 -11.89 9.11 -1.94
N ARG A 103 -11.85 10.20 -2.73
CA ARG A 103 -13.04 10.96 -3.12
C ARG A 103 -13.99 10.17 -4.03
N GLN A 104 -13.46 9.16 -4.73
CA GLN A 104 -14.22 8.36 -5.70
C GLN A 104 -14.74 7.06 -5.09
N GLY A 105 -14.09 6.58 -4.03
CA GLY A 105 -14.52 5.42 -3.26
C GLY A 105 -13.43 4.92 -2.30
N PRO A 106 -13.74 3.91 -1.47
CA PRO A 106 -12.79 3.37 -0.50
C PRO A 106 -11.52 2.84 -1.17
N VAL A 107 -10.36 3.36 -0.77
CA VAL A 107 -9.05 2.94 -1.27
C VAL A 107 -8.40 1.99 -0.28
N ALA A 108 -7.99 0.81 -0.73
CA ALA A 108 -7.25 -0.16 0.07
C ALA A 108 -5.75 0.13 0.07
N CYS A 109 -5.18 0.49 -1.09
CA CYS A 109 -3.74 0.75 -1.20
C CYS A 109 -3.40 1.61 -2.43
N VAL A 110 -2.51 2.60 -2.25
CA VAL A 110 -1.86 3.31 -3.37
C VAL A 110 -0.38 2.96 -3.41
N ARG A 111 0.07 2.41 -4.54
CA ARG A 111 1.46 2.01 -4.78
C ARG A 111 2.09 2.91 -5.84
N LEU A 112 3.03 3.75 -5.42
CA LEU A 112 3.81 4.60 -6.32
C LEU A 112 4.78 3.75 -7.12
N ARG A 113 4.71 3.84 -8.46
CA ARG A 113 5.73 3.23 -9.31
C ARG A 113 6.98 4.10 -9.27
N ARG A 114 8.12 3.46 -8.99
CA ARG A 114 9.42 4.13 -8.85
C ARG A 114 10.43 3.63 -9.86
N HIS A 115 11.42 4.46 -10.18
CA HIS A 115 12.60 4.04 -10.93
C HIS A 115 13.41 3.04 -10.10
N LEU A 116 13.98 2.01 -10.75
CA LEU A 116 14.67 0.94 -10.04
C LEU A 116 15.95 1.42 -9.34
N GLU A 117 16.68 2.33 -9.99
CA GLU A 117 17.96 2.85 -9.53
C GLU A 117 17.77 4.03 -8.57
N SER A 118 17.21 5.15 -9.05
CA SER A 118 17.07 6.36 -8.22
C SER A 118 15.96 6.30 -7.17
N LYS A 119 15.04 5.33 -7.26
CA LYS A 119 13.81 5.23 -6.43
C LYS A 119 12.87 6.42 -6.56
N ASP A 120 13.10 7.33 -7.52
CA ASP A 120 12.22 8.47 -7.76
C ASP A 120 10.86 8.03 -8.28
N PHE A 121 9.84 8.83 -7.96
CA PHE A 121 8.50 8.59 -8.45
C PHE A 121 8.43 8.76 -9.97
N ARG A 122 7.83 7.79 -10.65
CA ARG A 122 7.74 7.75 -12.12
C ARG A 122 6.51 8.51 -12.67
N GLY A 123 5.72 9.17 -11.84
CA GLY A 123 4.49 9.85 -12.27
C GLY A 123 3.35 8.89 -12.60
N SER A 124 3.34 7.69 -12.01
CA SER A 124 2.27 6.69 -12.22
C SER A 124 2.08 5.80 -10.99
N VAL A 125 0.85 5.40 -10.72
CA VAL A 125 0.50 4.60 -9.53
C VAL A 125 -0.33 3.37 -9.89
N PHE A 126 -0.34 2.41 -8.98
CA PHE A 126 -1.39 1.40 -8.90
C PHE A 126 -2.30 1.72 -7.71
N VAL A 127 -3.60 1.74 -7.94
CA VAL A 127 -4.62 2.04 -6.92
C VAL A 127 -5.49 0.80 -6.75
N GLU A 128 -5.41 0.18 -5.58
CA GLU A 128 -6.31 -0.89 -5.17
C GLU A 128 -7.50 -0.28 -4.43
N PHE A 129 -8.71 -0.50 -4.95
CA PHE A 129 -9.96 -0.09 -4.31
C PHE A 129 -10.51 -1.18 -3.40
N GLY A 130 -11.49 -0.83 -2.56
CA GLY A 130 -12.17 -1.78 -1.68
C GLY A 130 -12.98 -2.85 -2.43
N SER A 131 -13.42 -2.58 -3.67
CA SER A 131 -14.15 -3.54 -4.51
C SER A 131 -13.81 -3.41 -5.99
N GLU A 132 -14.03 -4.48 -6.75
CA GLU A 132 -13.91 -4.50 -8.21
C GLU A 132 -14.90 -3.52 -8.86
N GLU A 133 -16.14 -3.45 -8.36
CA GLU A 133 -17.14 -2.48 -8.81
C GLU A 133 -16.68 -1.02 -8.66
N THR A 134 -16.00 -0.69 -7.56
CA THR A 134 -15.45 0.67 -7.36
C THR A 134 -14.34 0.94 -8.37
N ALA A 135 -13.42 0.00 -8.56
CA ALA A 135 -12.37 0.13 -9.57
C ALA A 135 -12.96 0.34 -10.98
N ASP A 136 -14.01 -0.40 -11.30
CA ASP A 136 -14.71 -0.38 -12.59
C ASP A 136 -15.48 0.92 -12.82
N LYS A 137 -16.10 1.45 -11.77
CA LYS A 137 -16.73 2.76 -11.80
C LYS A 137 -15.69 3.87 -12.00
N VAL A 138 -14.60 3.84 -11.23
CA VAL A 138 -13.56 4.88 -11.28
C VAL A 138 -12.85 4.89 -12.63
N ARG A 139 -12.50 3.74 -13.21
CA ARG A 139 -11.86 3.69 -14.53
C ARG A 139 -12.72 4.25 -15.67
N ALA A 140 -14.05 4.24 -15.50
CA ALA A 140 -14.98 4.78 -16.48
C ALA A 140 -15.20 6.29 -16.33
N MET A 141 -14.63 6.93 -15.30
CA MET A 141 -14.68 8.37 -15.10
C MET A 141 -13.57 9.09 -15.87
N GLU A 142 -13.83 10.34 -16.19
CA GLU A 142 -12.80 11.27 -16.63
C GLU A 142 -12.30 12.04 -15.40
N LEU A 143 -11.06 11.76 -15.00
CA LEU A 143 -10.43 12.42 -13.86
C LEU A 143 -9.30 13.33 -14.33
N GLU A 144 -9.15 14.45 -13.65
CA GLU A 144 -8.07 15.40 -13.86
C GLU A 144 -7.30 15.61 -12.55
N TYR A 145 -5.98 15.69 -12.63
CA TYR A 145 -5.12 16.05 -11.51
C TYR A 145 -4.22 17.22 -11.93
N GLU A 146 -4.34 18.35 -11.22
CA GLU A 146 -3.55 19.56 -11.50
C GLU A 146 -3.58 20.00 -12.97
N GLY A 147 -4.75 19.97 -13.62
CA GLY A 147 -4.89 20.38 -15.03
C GLY A 147 -4.59 19.29 -16.06
N ALA A 148 -4.12 18.11 -15.64
CA ALA A 148 -3.78 17.02 -16.55
C ALA A 148 -4.79 15.87 -16.49
N PRO A 149 -5.35 15.42 -17.63
CA PRO A 149 -6.26 14.28 -17.65
C PRO A 149 -5.54 12.98 -17.31
N ILE A 150 -6.13 12.18 -16.42
CA ILE A 150 -5.58 10.91 -15.94
C ILE A 150 -6.09 9.77 -16.81
N ARG A 151 -5.16 9.08 -17.48
CA ARG A 151 -5.42 7.79 -18.10
C ARG A 151 -5.47 6.71 -17.03
N MET A 152 -6.56 5.96 -17.03
CA MET A 152 -6.77 4.81 -16.16
C MET A 152 -6.97 3.54 -16.97
N THR A 153 -6.32 2.45 -16.58
CA THR A 153 -6.49 1.12 -17.20
C THR A 153 -6.48 0.04 -16.12
N PRO A 154 -7.07 -1.14 -16.36
CA PRO A 154 -6.88 -2.29 -15.48
C PRO A 154 -5.39 -2.61 -15.28
N LYS A 155 -5.03 -3.12 -14.10
CA LYS A 155 -3.64 -3.53 -13.83
C LYS A 155 -3.17 -4.63 -14.81
N SER A 156 -4.02 -5.60 -15.12
CA SER A 156 -3.72 -6.69 -16.07
C SER A 156 -3.27 -6.16 -17.43
N GLU A 157 -4.07 -5.27 -18.02
CA GLU A 157 -3.79 -4.67 -19.32
C GLU A 157 -2.45 -3.91 -19.32
N PHE A 158 -2.17 -3.15 -18.27
CA PHE A 158 -0.88 -2.47 -18.14
C PHE A 158 0.30 -3.47 -18.09
N VAL A 159 0.15 -4.57 -17.35
CA VAL A 159 1.19 -5.60 -17.24
C VAL A 159 1.43 -6.27 -18.58
N GLU A 160 0.37 -6.67 -19.29
CA GLU A 160 0.43 -7.28 -20.61
C GLU A 160 1.15 -6.37 -21.63
N GLN A 161 0.77 -5.09 -21.69
CA GLN A 161 1.42 -4.10 -22.54
C GLN A 161 2.91 -3.97 -22.23
N LYS A 162 3.30 -3.95 -20.94
CA LYS A 162 4.71 -3.85 -20.53
C LYS A 162 5.51 -5.12 -20.80
N VAL A 163 4.87 -6.29 -20.73
CA VAL A 163 5.50 -7.56 -21.12
C VAL A 163 5.75 -7.57 -22.62
N ALA A 164 4.75 -7.21 -23.44
CA ALA A 164 4.87 -7.12 -24.89
C ALA A 164 5.97 -6.11 -25.32
N GLU A 165 6.01 -4.91 -24.72
CA GLU A 165 7.04 -3.91 -24.98
C GLU A 165 8.45 -4.43 -24.67
N ARG A 166 8.60 -5.16 -23.57
CA ARG A 166 9.89 -5.79 -23.20
C ARG A 166 10.29 -6.88 -24.17
N HIS A 167 9.36 -7.74 -24.57
CA HIS A 167 9.62 -8.77 -25.58
C HIS A 167 10.03 -8.17 -26.92
N ALA A 168 9.30 -7.15 -27.40
CA ALA A 168 9.62 -6.44 -28.64
C ALA A 168 11.00 -5.77 -28.59
N ARG A 169 11.35 -5.14 -27.46
CA ARG A 169 12.67 -4.53 -27.26
C ARG A 169 13.81 -5.56 -27.24
N THR A 170 13.58 -6.73 -26.64
CA THR A 170 14.57 -7.81 -26.62
C THR A 170 14.81 -8.38 -28.00
N ASN A 171 13.76 -8.50 -28.82
CA ASN A 171 13.81 -9.05 -30.17
C ASN A 171 14.07 -7.99 -31.26
N SER A 172 14.44 -6.75 -30.88
CA SER A 172 14.69 -5.68 -31.85
C SER A 172 15.98 -5.93 -32.63
N PRO A 173 15.95 -5.89 -33.97
CA PRO A 173 17.13 -6.13 -34.83
C PRO A 173 18.19 -5.02 -34.72
N TYR A 174 17.92 -3.92 -34.00
CA TYR A 174 18.83 -2.78 -33.82
C TYR A 174 19.58 -2.79 -32.48
N LYS A 175 19.55 -3.91 -31.74
CA LYS A 175 20.29 -4.06 -30.49
C LYS A 175 21.78 -4.29 -30.82
N LYS A 176 22.62 -3.27 -30.60
CA LYS A 176 24.08 -3.41 -30.57
C LYS A 176 24.54 -4.08 -29.28
#